data_AF-A0AAN0M3H1-F1
#
_entry.id   AF-A0AAN0M3H1-F1
#
_cell.length_a   1.000
_cell.length_b   1.000
_cell.length_c   1.000
_cell.angle_alpha   90.00
_cell.angle_beta   90.00
_cell.angle_gamma   90.00
#
_symmetry.space_group_name_H-M   'P 1'
#
loop_
_entity.id
_entity.type
_entity.pdbx_description
1 polymer ?
#
loop_
_entity_poly.entity_id
_entity_poly.type
_entity_poly.pdbx_seq_one_letter_code
_entity_poly.pdbx_strand_id
1 'polypeptide(L)'
;MLRGYDGQIMVRPPYGNANEYVRENSNVTFINWSVDSNDWRYKDGKSVCDTVVEYAHDGGIVLMHDLYSSTVEGSKCALEKLSVKGINSLRSKNYSNHVTFQLNQRKFTITHKKGT
;
A
#
# COMPACT_ATOMS: atom_id res chain seq x y z
N MET A 1 12.28 7.87 -23.86
CA MET A 1 11.08 8.56 -23.34
C MET A 1 11.28 8.81 -21.84
N LEU A 2 11.75 9.99 -21.45
CA LEU A 2 11.83 10.36 -20.04
C LEU A 2 10.44 10.88 -19.64
N ARG A 3 9.74 10.14 -18.78
CA ARG A 3 8.49 10.66 -18.18
C ARG A 3 8.90 11.69 -17.12
N GLY A 4 8.80 12.98 -17.45
CA GLY A 4 9.00 14.05 -16.47
C GLY A 4 7.93 13.94 -15.40
N TYR A 5 8.34 13.75 -14.15
CA TYR A 5 7.47 13.82 -12.98
C TYR A 5 7.78 15.13 -12.25
N ASP A 6 6.79 16.00 -12.15
CA ASP A 6 6.86 17.34 -11.56
C ASP A 6 6.37 17.39 -10.10
N GLY A 7 5.95 16.25 -9.55
CA GLY A 7 5.49 16.12 -8.17
C GLY A 7 6.59 15.83 -7.15
N GLN A 8 6.23 15.89 -5.86
CA GLN A 8 7.12 15.54 -4.75
C GLN A 8 7.56 14.08 -4.85
N ILE A 9 8.88 13.85 -4.87
CA ILE A 9 9.46 12.51 -4.86
C ILE A 9 9.23 11.87 -3.49
N MET A 10 8.66 10.66 -3.52
CA MET A 10 8.45 9.83 -2.35
C MET A 10 9.37 8.61 -2.45
N VAL A 11 10.06 8.27 -1.36
CA VAL A 11 10.99 7.14 -1.31
C VAL A 11 10.54 6.16 -0.22
N ARG A 12 10.48 4.87 -0.54
CA ARG A 12 10.41 3.81 0.46
C ARG A 12 11.79 3.15 0.54
N PRO A 13 12.53 3.33 1.64
CA PRO A 13 13.84 2.71 1.77
C PRO A 13 13.68 1.18 1.81
N PRO A 14 14.60 0.42 1.19
CA PRO A 14 14.64 -1.03 1.36
C PRO A 14 14.60 -1.39 2.85
N TYR A 15 13.73 -2.35 3.20
CA TYR A 15 13.55 -2.82 4.59
C TYR A 15 13.13 -1.74 5.59
N GLY A 16 12.66 -0.57 5.14
CA GLY A 16 12.27 0.54 6.03
C GLY A 16 13.46 1.32 6.60
N ASN A 17 14.69 1.05 6.13
CA ASN A 17 15.90 1.56 6.73
C ASN A 17 16.30 2.94 6.18
N ALA A 18 15.93 4.00 6.91
CA ALA A 18 16.44 5.35 6.71
C ALA A 18 16.85 5.95 8.07
N ASN A 19 18.16 6.03 8.30
CA ASN A 19 18.71 6.64 9.50
C ASN A 19 18.57 8.17 9.48
N GLU A 20 18.89 8.82 10.59
CA GLU A 20 18.82 10.27 10.74
C GLU A 20 19.61 11.01 9.66
N TYR A 21 20.87 10.63 9.46
CA TYR A 21 21.72 11.23 8.43
C TYR A 21 21.08 11.20 7.03
N VAL A 22 20.57 10.05 6.59
CA VAL A 22 19.90 9.91 5.28
C VAL A 22 18.64 10.78 5.22
N ARG A 23 17.86 10.85 6.30
CA ARG A 23 16.63 11.65 6.34
C ARG A 23 16.91 13.15 6.28
N GLU A 24 17.91 13.62 7.01
CA GLU A 24 18.29 15.04 7.06
C GLU A 24 18.92 15.53 5.75
N ASN A 25 19.63 14.64 5.04
CA ASN A 25 20.35 14.98 3.82
C ASN A 25 19.57 14.66 2.53
N SER A 26 18.27 14.32 2.63
CA SER A 26 17.44 14.00 1.46
C SER A 26 16.21 14.91 1.37
N ASN A 27 15.99 15.54 0.22
CA ASN A 27 14.81 16.38 -0.04
C ASN A 27 13.62 15.56 -0.59
N VAL A 28 13.30 14.44 0.07
CA VAL A 28 12.22 13.51 -0.35
C VAL A 28 11.35 13.12 0.84
N THR A 29 10.11 12.72 0.57
CA THR A 29 9.24 12.16 1.60
C THR A 29 9.51 10.67 1.77
N PHE A 30 9.93 10.24 2.95
CA PHE A 30 10.08 8.82 3.27
C PHE A 30 8.72 8.19 3.63
N ILE A 31 8.37 7.05 3.01
CA ILE A 31 7.11 6.35 3.24
C ILE A 31 7.36 4.89 3.62
N ASN A 32 7.09 4.57 4.88
CA ASN A 32 7.08 3.20 5.42
C ASN A 32 5.65 2.64 5.47
N TRP A 33 5.42 1.64 6.31
CA TRP A 33 4.13 0.96 6.46
C TRP A 33 3.82 0.71 7.94
N SER A 34 2.54 0.56 8.26
CA SER A 34 2.05 0.15 9.58
C SER A 34 1.51 -1.28 9.59
N VAL A 35 1.28 -1.87 8.41
CA VAL A 35 0.81 -3.25 8.23
C VAL A 35 1.72 -3.95 7.23
N ASP A 36 2.35 -5.06 7.65
CA ASP A 36 3.11 -5.94 6.77
C ASP A 36 2.29 -7.18 6.44
N SER A 37 1.99 -7.41 5.16
CA SER A 37 1.25 -8.59 4.72
C SER A 37 2.04 -9.91 4.83
N ASN A 38 3.37 -9.82 5.02
CA ASN A 38 4.28 -10.96 4.98
C ASN A 38 4.17 -11.80 3.69
N ASP A 39 3.71 -11.20 2.60
CA ASP A 39 3.54 -11.85 1.30
C ASP A 39 4.85 -12.44 0.75
N TRP A 40 5.96 -11.72 0.96
CA TRP A 40 7.31 -12.13 0.61
C TRP A 40 7.77 -13.42 1.33
N ARG A 41 7.23 -13.67 2.53
CA ARG A 41 7.57 -14.83 3.36
C ARG A 41 6.70 -16.03 3.02
N TYR A 42 5.38 -15.84 3.02
CA TYR A 42 4.43 -16.96 2.97
C TYR A 42 3.97 -17.32 1.56
N LYS A 43 3.97 -16.35 0.64
CA LYS A 43 3.55 -16.55 -0.76
C LYS A 43 2.20 -17.26 -0.92
N ASP A 44 1.29 -17.03 0.02
CA ASP A 44 -0.05 -17.63 0.07
C ASP A 44 -1.13 -16.53 0.05
N GLY A 45 -2.03 -16.59 -0.93
CA GLY A 45 -3.02 -15.54 -1.15
C GLY A 45 -4.04 -15.42 -0.01
N LYS A 46 -4.40 -16.55 0.62
CA LYS A 46 -5.31 -16.55 1.77
C LYS A 46 -4.69 -15.85 2.96
N SER A 47 -3.43 -16.17 3.28
CA SER A 47 -2.67 -15.56 4.37
C SER A 47 -2.52 -14.05 4.17
N VAL A 48 -2.24 -13.60 2.93
CA VAL A 48 -2.21 -12.17 2.58
C VAL A 48 -3.58 -11.54 2.81
N CYS A 49 -4.66 -12.14 2.31
CA CYS A 49 -6.00 -11.60 2.48
C CYS A 49 -6.39 -11.45 3.95
N ASP A 50 -6.19 -12.50 4.74
CA ASP A 50 -6.59 -12.53 6.15
C ASP A 50 -5.79 -11.52 6.96
N THR A 51 -4.45 -11.46 6.77
CA THR A 51 -3.58 -10.47 7.44
C THR A 51 -4.04 -9.04 7.12
N VAL A 52 -4.27 -8.74 5.84
CA VAL A 52 -4.69 -7.39 5.46
C VAL A 52 -6.06 -7.05 6.05
N VAL A 53 -7.02 -7.98 6.03
CA VAL A 53 -8.38 -7.74 6.54
C VAL A 53 -8.42 -7.59 8.06
N GLU A 54 -7.50 -8.24 8.76
CA GLU A 54 -7.36 -8.19 10.21
C GLU A 54 -6.70 -6.88 10.67
N TYR A 55 -5.60 -6.48 10.02
CA TYR A 55 -4.75 -5.38 10.51
C TYR A 55 -4.96 -4.05 9.79
N ALA A 56 -5.66 -4.00 8.66
CA ALA A 56 -5.96 -2.74 7.99
C ALA A 56 -6.85 -1.83 8.85
N HIS A 57 -6.47 -0.55 8.94
CA HIS A 57 -7.12 0.47 9.76
C HIS A 57 -7.03 1.84 9.09
N ASP A 58 -7.89 2.78 9.49
CA ASP A 58 -7.87 4.15 8.97
C ASP A 58 -6.49 4.81 9.15
N GLY A 59 -5.99 5.46 8.10
CA GLY A 59 -4.65 6.05 8.05
C GLY A 59 -3.51 5.04 7.87
N GLY A 60 -3.79 3.74 7.86
CA GLY A 60 -2.79 2.69 7.71
C GLY A 60 -2.21 2.58 6.30
N ILE A 61 -0.94 2.15 6.22
CA ILE A 61 -0.25 1.83 4.98
C ILE A 61 0.13 0.35 5.01
N VAL A 62 -0.34 -0.41 4.01
CA VAL A 62 -0.07 -1.85 3.85
C VAL A 62 1.11 -2.07 2.90
N LEU A 63 2.12 -2.83 3.36
CA LEU A 63 3.23 -3.31 2.54
C LEU A 63 2.84 -4.61 1.82
N MET A 64 3.00 -4.60 0.49
CA MET A 64 2.84 -5.74 -0.41
C MET A 64 3.84 -5.63 -1.58
N HIS A 65 4.11 -6.74 -2.26
CA HIS A 65 5.04 -6.88 -3.37
C HIS A 65 4.36 -7.46 -4.61
N ASP A 66 4.45 -6.78 -5.74
CA ASP A 66 3.83 -7.19 -7.02
C ASP A 66 4.60 -8.29 -7.77
N LEU A 67 5.57 -8.95 -7.11
CA LEU A 67 6.36 -10.03 -7.69
C LEU A 67 5.68 -11.40 -7.61
N TYR A 68 4.64 -11.55 -6.78
CA TYR A 68 4.03 -12.85 -6.50
C TYR A 68 2.55 -12.86 -6.91
N SER A 69 2.11 -13.91 -7.60
CA SER A 69 0.70 -14.10 -7.97
C SER A 69 -0.20 -14.17 -6.74
N SER A 70 0.29 -14.79 -5.67
CA SER A 70 -0.40 -14.86 -4.37
C SER A 70 -0.65 -13.48 -3.76
N THR A 71 0.24 -12.51 -3.96
CA THR A 71 -0.01 -11.13 -3.54
C THR A 71 -1.18 -10.52 -4.30
N VAL A 72 -1.29 -10.77 -5.61
CA VAL A 72 -2.41 -10.28 -6.42
C VAL A 72 -3.74 -10.89 -5.97
N GLU A 73 -3.76 -12.21 -5.76
CA GLU A 73 -4.94 -12.94 -5.28
C GLU A 73 -5.39 -12.45 -3.90
N GLY A 74 -4.46 -12.37 -2.95
CA GLY A 74 -4.73 -11.90 -1.59
C GLY A 74 -5.16 -10.43 -1.54
N SER A 75 -4.55 -9.58 -2.36
CA SER A 75 -4.93 -8.17 -2.49
C SER A 75 -6.39 -8.03 -2.94
N LYS A 76 -6.80 -8.75 -4.00
CA LYS A 76 -8.18 -8.71 -4.52
C LYS A 76 -9.18 -9.13 -3.44
N CYS A 77 -8.94 -10.25 -2.77
CA CYS A 77 -9.77 -10.75 -1.67
C CYS A 77 -9.88 -9.72 -0.53
N ALA A 78 -8.77 -9.09 -0.15
CA ALA A 78 -8.77 -8.10 0.92
C ALA A 78 -9.54 -6.84 0.54
N LEU A 79 -9.40 -6.36 -0.69
CA LEU A 79 -10.11 -5.18 -1.20
C LEU A 79 -11.62 -5.41 -1.21
N GLU A 80 -12.07 -6.59 -1.64
CA GLU A 80 -13.49 -6.97 -1.59
C GLU A 80 -14.02 -6.97 -0.14
N LYS A 81 -13.31 -7.65 0.78
CA LYS A 81 -13.72 -7.74 2.19
C LYS A 81 -13.69 -6.39 2.92
N LEU A 82 -12.70 -5.54 2.64
CA LEU A 82 -12.57 -4.22 3.27
C LEU A 82 -13.59 -3.21 2.72
N SER A 83 -13.93 -3.29 1.42
CA SER A 83 -15.00 -2.48 0.84
C SER A 83 -16.34 -2.73 1.53
N VAL A 84 -16.65 -3.99 1.88
CA VAL A 84 -17.85 -4.35 2.66
C VAL A 84 -17.82 -3.73 4.06
N LYS A 85 -16.64 -3.58 4.66
CA LYS A 85 -16.45 -2.92 5.97
C LYS A 85 -16.42 -1.38 5.90
N GLY A 86 -16.66 -0.79 4.72
CA GLY A 86 -16.64 0.67 4.53
C GLY A 86 -15.24 1.29 4.44
N ILE A 87 -14.19 0.47 4.36
CA ILE A 87 -12.80 0.91 4.20
C ILE A 87 -12.47 0.94 2.71
N ASN A 88 -12.15 2.12 2.19
CA ASN A 88 -11.84 2.31 0.76
C ASN A 88 -10.32 2.49 0.53
N SER A 89 -9.81 1.93 -0.57
CA SER A 89 -8.44 2.19 -1.03
C SER A 89 -8.37 3.54 -1.73
N LEU A 90 -7.51 4.46 -1.29
CA LEU A 90 -7.38 5.78 -1.92
C LEU A 90 -5.93 6.23 -2.09
N ARG A 91 -5.71 7.08 -3.10
CA ARG A 91 -4.45 7.77 -3.38
C ARG A 91 -4.47 9.18 -2.77
N SER A 92 -4.54 9.26 -1.44
CA SER A 92 -4.39 10.46 -0.59
C SER A 92 -5.27 11.71 -0.86
N LYS A 93 -5.59 12.39 0.25
CA LYS A 93 -6.29 13.69 0.41
C LYS A 93 -7.82 13.60 0.33
N ASN A 94 -8.45 13.60 1.51
CA ASN A 94 -9.82 14.07 1.79
C ASN A 94 -10.95 13.05 2.02
N TYR A 95 -10.69 11.89 2.61
CA TYR A 95 -11.77 11.03 3.12
C TYR A 95 -11.46 10.49 4.52
N SER A 96 -12.46 10.55 5.40
CA SER A 96 -12.46 9.88 6.69
C SER A 96 -12.66 8.37 6.46
N ASN A 97 -11.74 7.51 6.92
CA ASN A 97 -11.67 6.05 6.67
C ASN A 97 -11.01 5.64 5.34
N HIS A 98 -9.67 5.68 5.27
CA HIS A 98 -8.90 5.21 4.11
C HIS A 98 -7.67 4.35 4.50
N VAL A 99 -7.41 3.31 3.68
CA VAL A 99 -6.19 2.49 3.76
C VAL A 99 -5.40 2.66 2.48
N THR A 100 -4.08 2.87 2.60
CA THR A 100 -3.18 2.95 1.44
C THR A 100 -2.53 1.60 1.18
N PHE A 101 -2.81 1.01 0.03
CA PHE A 101 -2.06 -0.14 -0.47
C PHE A 101 -0.87 0.34 -1.29
N GLN A 102 0.34 -0.09 -0.93
CA GLN A 102 1.55 0.33 -1.63
C GLN A 102 2.38 -0.89 -2.06
N LEU A 103 2.31 -1.15 -3.36
CA LEU A 103 3.00 -2.22 -4.06
C LEU A 103 4.32 -1.68 -4.62
N ASN A 104 5.45 -2.18 -4.12
CA ASN A 104 6.76 -1.98 -4.75
C ASN A 104 7.06 -0.52 -5.21
N GLN A 105 7.02 0.42 -4.26
CA GLN A 105 7.17 1.88 -4.47
C GLN A 105 6.11 2.57 -5.37
N ARG A 106 5.14 1.83 -5.91
CA ARG A 106 4.03 2.35 -6.72
C ARG A 106 2.74 2.35 -5.91
N LYS A 107 2.05 3.50 -5.87
CA LYS A 107 0.67 3.60 -5.37
C LYS A 107 -0.27 3.24 -6.51
N PHE A 108 -1.15 2.27 -6.30
CA PHE A 108 -2.23 1.96 -7.24
C PHE A 108 -3.58 2.38 -6.66
N THR A 109 -4.53 2.66 -7.55
CA THR A 109 -5.90 3.01 -7.21
C THR A 109 -6.82 2.00 -7.89
N ILE A 110 -7.75 1.43 -7.13
CA ILE A 110 -8.88 0.69 -7.70
C ILE A 110 -10.06 1.63 -7.69
N THR A 111 -10.49 2.06 -8.87
CA THR A 111 -11.73 2.79 -9.06
C THR A 111 -12.87 1.80 -9.17
N HIS A 112 -13.75 1.76 -8.16
CA HIS A 112 -15.08 1.19 -8.33
C HIS A 112 -16.00 2.30 -8.84
N LYS A 113 -16.51 2.16 -10.05
CA LYS A 113 -17.63 3.00 -10.52
C LYS A 113 -18.85 2.59 -9.70
N LYS A 114 -19.48 3.51 -8.96
CA LYS A 114 -20.85 3.26 -8.47
C LYS A 114 -21.71 3.08 -9.71
N GLY A 115 -22.32 1.91 -9.84
CA GLY A 115 -23.36 1.67 -10.84
C GLY A 115 -24.48 2.70 -10.65
N THR A 116 -24.99 3.20 -11.78
CA THR A 116 -26.33 3.80 -11.88
C THR A 116 -27.38 2.83 -11.38
#